data_AF-A0A7V4JED2-F1
#
_entry.id   AF-A0A7V4JED2-F1
#
_cell.length_a   1.000
_cell.length_b   1.000
_cell.length_c   1.000
_cell.angle_alpha   90.00
_cell.angle_beta   90.00
_cell.angle_gamma   90.00
#
_symmetry.space_group_name_H-M   'P 1'
#
loop_
_entity.id
_entity.type
_entity.pdbx_description
1 polymer ?
#
loop_
_entity_poly.entity_id
_entity_poly.type
_entity_poly.pdbx_seq_one_letter_code
_entity_poly.pdbx_strand_id
1 'polypeptide(L)'
;MPKRFRDLSDEEKAARALTKEATNDSAVYCTACGRAMAQGDCIVDEDLEQKLRCAYADCVLDASIAMHSLHAWDAYRELYPEETADWPESPTFGECYKSSGEPA
;
A
#
# COMPACT_ATOMS: atom_id res chain seq x y z
N MET A 1 -6.92 -7.61 17.35
CA MET A 1 -5.87 -7.55 16.31
C MET A 1 -6.51 -6.98 15.06
N PRO A 2 -5.88 -6.03 14.35
CA PRO A 2 -6.41 -5.53 13.09
C PRO A 2 -6.51 -6.67 12.07
N LYS A 3 -7.62 -6.74 11.33
CA LYS A 3 -7.83 -7.74 10.28
C LYS A 3 -6.94 -7.40 9.08
N ARG A 4 -6.28 -8.36 8.44
CA ARG A 4 -5.45 -8.09 7.24
C ARG A 4 -6.17 -8.49 5.96
N PHE A 5 -5.73 -7.96 4.82
CA PHE A 5 -6.27 -8.32 3.51
C PHE A 5 -6.18 -9.84 3.25
N ARG A 6 -5.08 -10.48 3.66
CA ARG A 6 -4.91 -11.94 3.53
C ARG A 6 -5.92 -12.75 4.35
N ASP A 7 -6.49 -12.16 5.39
CA ASP A 7 -7.47 -12.80 6.27
C ASP A 7 -8.90 -12.65 5.76
N LEU A 8 -9.11 -11.91 4.66
CA LEU A 8 -10.41 -11.77 4.00
C LEU A 8 -10.66 -12.95 3.05
N SER A 9 -11.86 -13.52 3.11
CA SER A 9 -12.34 -14.42 2.05
C SER A 9 -12.54 -13.69 0.71
N ASP A 10 -12.66 -14.44 -0.38
CA ASP A 10 -12.94 -13.84 -1.70
C ASP A 10 -14.29 -13.09 -1.72
N GLU A 11 -15.29 -13.60 -0.99
CA GLU A 11 -16.58 -12.92 -0.81
C GLU A 11 -16.39 -11.60 -0.06
N GLU A 12 -15.56 -11.60 0.98
CA GLU A 12 -15.24 -10.41 1.76
C GLU A 12 -14.46 -9.36 0.97
N LYS A 13 -13.56 -9.79 0.08
CA LYS A 13 -12.82 -8.90 -0.83
C LYS A 13 -13.75 -8.30 -1.89
N ALA A 14 -14.60 -9.12 -2.50
CA ALA A 14 -15.58 -8.69 -3.50
C ALA A 14 -16.61 -7.70 -2.93
N ALA A 15 -17.14 -7.96 -1.73
CA ALA A 15 -18.07 -7.05 -1.03
C ALA A 15 -17.43 -5.69 -0.70
N ARG A 16 -16.10 -5.60 -0.73
CA ARG A 16 -15.32 -4.41 -0.42
C ARG A 16 -14.81 -3.68 -1.67
N ALA A 17 -15.25 -4.09 -2.86
CA ALA A 17 -14.78 -3.58 -4.16
C ALA A 17 -13.26 -3.64 -4.34
N LEU A 18 -12.60 -4.51 -3.58
CA LEU A 18 -11.19 -4.82 -3.77
C LEU A 18 -11.13 -5.67 -5.04
N THR A 19 -10.48 -5.17 -6.09
CA THR A 19 -10.47 -5.82 -7.42
C THR A 19 -9.87 -7.22 -7.30
N LYS A 20 -10.35 -8.18 -8.12
CA LYS A 20 -9.79 -9.55 -8.18
C LYS A 20 -8.30 -9.61 -8.53
N GLU A 21 -7.76 -8.51 -9.06
CA GLU A 21 -6.34 -8.34 -9.38
C GLU A 21 -5.48 -8.05 -8.14
N ALA A 22 -6.12 -7.70 -7.01
CA ALA A 22 -5.46 -7.59 -5.72
C ALA A 22 -5.05 -8.98 -5.21
N THR A 23 -3.77 -9.29 -5.29
CA THR A 23 -3.20 -10.54 -4.76
C THR A 23 -2.50 -10.28 -3.43
N ASN A 24 -2.35 -11.31 -2.59
CA ASN A 24 -1.65 -11.15 -1.31
C ASN A 24 -0.18 -10.75 -1.51
N ASP A 25 0.42 -11.20 -2.62
CA ASP A 25 1.82 -11.01 -2.99
C ASP A 25 2.08 -9.72 -3.78
N SER A 26 1.02 -9.04 -4.23
CA SER A 26 1.13 -7.77 -4.94
C SER A 26 1.84 -6.74 -4.06
N ALA A 27 2.86 -6.08 -4.60
CA ALA A 27 3.57 -5.03 -3.91
C ALA A 27 2.77 -3.72 -3.93
N VAL A 28 2.65 -3.07 -2.79
CA VAL A 28 2.05 -1.74 -2.66
C VAL A 28 3.02 -0.79 -1.98
N TYR A 29 3.04 0.45 -2.46
CA TYR A 29 3.84 1.54 -1.92
C TYR A 29 2.98 2.46 -1.06
N CYS A 30 3.44 2.75 0.15
CA CYS A 30 2.82 3.71 1.05
C CYS A 30 3.55 5.05 0.97
N THR A 31 2.94 6.05 0.37
CA THR A 31 3.54 7.40 0.23
C THR A 31 3.73 8.10 1.57
N ALA A 32 2.94 7.75 2.60
CA ALA A 32 3.02 8.34 3.93
C ALA A 32 4.33 8.03 4.68
N CYS A 33 4.77 6.77 4.64
CA CYS A 33 6.03 6.36 5.29
C CYS A 33 7.12 6.00 4.29
N GLY A 34 6.84 6.13 2.99
CA GLY A 34 7.71 5.77 1.89
C GLY A 34 8.03 4.29 1.81
N ARG A 35 7.28 3.39 2.47
CA ARG A 35 7.64 1.96 2.52
C ARG A 35 6.81 1.12 1.56
N ALA A 36 7.47 0.15 0.94
CA ALA A 36 6.79 -0.92 0.24
C ALA A 36 6.30 -2.00 1.21
N MET A 37 5.19 -2.66 0.89
CA MET A 37 4.65 -3.79 1.64
C MET A 37 3.89 -4.73 0.72
N ALA A 38 3.64 -5.95 1.19
CA ALA A 38 2.71 -6.85 0.53
C ALA A 38 1.28 -6.35 0.75
N GLN A 39 0.46 -6.34 -0.31
CA GLN A 39 -0.95 -5.99 -0.21
C GLN A 39 -1.69 -6.90 0.78
N GLY A 40 -1.28 -8.16 0.88
CA GLY A 40 -1.78 -9.11 1.88
C GLY A 40 -1.53 -8.71 3.34
N ASP A 41 -0.54 -7.85 3.61
CA ASP A 41 -0.25 -7.33 4.95
C ASP A 41 -1.00 -6.05 5.29
N CYS A 42 -1.62 -5.39 4.30
CA CYS A 42 -2.43 -4.21 4.55
C CYS A 42 -3.55 -4.51 5.55
N ILE A 43 -3.72 -3.58 6.49
CA ILE A 43 -4.75 -3.65 7.52
C ILE A 43 -6.09 -3.26 6.90
N VAL A 44 -7.13 -4.02 7.16
CA VAL A 44 -8.49 -3.72 6.74
C VAL A 44 -9.13 -2.80 7.77
N ASP A 45 -9.64 -1.66 7.31
CA ASP A 45 -10.29 -0.66 8.15
C ASP A 45 -11.66 -0.30 7.59
N GLU A 46 -12.72 -0.76 8.26
CA GLU A 46 -14.09 -0.65 7.74
C GLU A 46 -14.67 0.76 7.83
N ASP A 47 -14.04 1.65 8.60
CA ASP A 47 -14.42 3.06 8.72
C ASP A 47 -13.84 3.92 7.58
N LEU A 48 -12.88 3.38 6.79
CA LEU A 48 -12.34 4.05 5.62
C LEU A 48 -13.15 3.69 4.36
N GLU A 49 -13.41 4.69 3.51
CA GLU A 49 -14.04 4.49 2.18
C GLU A 49 -13.33 3.39 1.35
N GLN A 50 -12.04 3.22 1.57
CA GLN A 50 -11.12 2.44 0.72
C GLN A 50 -10.52 1.21 1.43
N LYS A 51 -10.95 1.01 2.68
CA LYS A 51 -10.81 -0.21 3.47
C LYS A 51 -9.42 -0.79 3.70
N LEU A 52 -8.32 -0.18 3.22
CA LEU A 52 -6.95 -0.66 3.44
C LEU A 52 -6.04 0.41 4.03
N ARG A 53 -5.23 0.01 5.02
CA ARG A 53 -4.24 0.81 5.75
C ARG A 53 -2.87 0.17 5.69
N CYS A 54 -1.85 1.02 5.89
CA CYS A 54 -0.46 0.60 6.03
C CYS A 54 -0.31 -0.46 7.14
N ALA A 55 0.49 -1.48 6.87
CA ALA A 55 0.75 -2.58 7.80
C ALA A 55 1.69 -2.19 8.96
N TYR A 56 2.43 -1.09 8.80
CA TYR A 56 3.47 -0.67 9.73
C TYR A 56 2.89 0.22 10.83
N ALA A 57 2.90 -0.26 12.07
CA ALA A 57 2.32 0.42 13.23
C ALA A 57 3.03 1.73 13.63
N ASP A 58 4.27 1.91 13.19
CA ASP A 58 5.05 3.15 13.34
C ASP A 58 4.76 4.18 12.23
N CYS A 59 3.88 3.85 11.28
CA CYS A 59 3.40 4.82 10.30
C CYS A 59 2.45 5.80 11.00
N VAL A 60 2.94 7.04 11.17
CA VAL A 60 2.35 8.11 12.00
C VAL A 60 0.93 8.54 11.57
N LEU A 61 0.49 8.18 10.36
CA LEU A 61 -0.86 8.43 9.88
C LEU A 61 -1.84 7.34 10.35
N ASP A 62 -2.17 7.38 11.65
CA ASP A 62 -3.09 6.45 12.31
C ASP A 62 -4.56 6.55 11.85
N ALA A 63 -4.91 7.36 10.83
CA ALA A 63 -6.33 7.65 10.57
C ALA A 63 -6.79 7.84 9.13
N SER A 64 -5.94 7.92 8.11
CA SER A 64 -6.43 8.12 6.73
C SER A 64 -5.37 7.80 5.70
N ILE A 65 -5.28 6.52 5.32
CA ILE A 65 -4.77 6.20 3.99
C ILE A 65 -6.01 5.89 3.15
N ALA A 66 -6.68 6.96 2.73
CA ALA A 66 -7.54 6.89 1.57
C ALA A 66 -6.70 6.37 0.40
N MET A 67 -7.29 5.57 -0.47
CA MET A 67 -6.78 4.98 -1.73
C MET A 67 -5.78 5.80 -2.57
N HIS A 68 -5.59 7.08 -2.29
CA HIS A 68 -4.59 7.95 -2.90
C HIS A 68 -3.17 7.82 -2.33
N SER A 69 -2.91 6.92 -1.36
CA SER A 69 -1.57 6.75 -0.77
C SER A 69 -1.06 5.31 -0.71
N LEU A 70 -1.87 4.33 -1.12
CA LEU A 70 -1.45 2.95 -1.38
C LEU A 70 -1.57 2.68 -2.87
N HIS A 71 -0.46 2.81 -3.57
CA HIS A 71 -0.39 2.54 -4.99
C HIS A 71 0.19 1.15 -5.21
N ALA A 72 -0.35 0.40 -6.19
CA ALA A 72 0.38 -0.74 -6.70
C ALA A 72 1.78 -0.26 -7.12
N TRP A 73 2.82 -1.00 -6.72
CA TRP A 73 4.22 -0.60 -6.91
C TRP A 73 4.49 -0.19 -8.37
N ASP A 74 4.07 -1.03 -9.31
CA ASP A 74 4.25 -0.79 -10.74
C ASP A 74 3.44 0.41 -11.24
N ALA A 75 2.20 0.56 -10.77
CA ALA A 75 1.36 1.70 -11.12
C ALA A 75 1.95 3.02 -10.60
N TYR A 76 2.54 3.03 -9.40
CA TYR A 76 3.21 4.22 -8.88
C TYR A 76 4.44 4.58 -9.73
N ARG A 77 5.27 3.58 -10.09
CA ARG A 77 6.45 3.79 -10.93
C ARG A 77 6.09 4.30 -12.33
N GLU A 78 4.99 3.80 -12.91
CA GLU A 78 4.50 4.25 -14.21
C GLU A 78 3.94 5.69 -14.17
N LEU A 79 3.24 6.06 -13.09
CA LEU A 79 2.68 7.40 -12.90
C LEU A 79 3.75 8.44 -12.54
N TYR A 80 4.79 8.05 -11.81
CA TYR A 80 5.85 8.93 -11.30
C TYR A 80 7.25 8.43 -11.69
N PRO A 81 7.57 8.34 -12.99
CA PRO A 81 8.83 7.77 -13.46
C PRO A 81 10.06 8.60 -13.06
N GLU A 82 9.91 9.92 -12.89
CA GLU A 82 10.99 10.80 -12.45
C GLU A 82 11.33 10.60 -10.96
N GLU A 83 10.32 10.37 -10.11
CA GLU A 83 10.51 10.13 -8.68
C GLU A 83 11.04 8.72 -8.37
N THR A 84 10.77 7.79 -9.27
CA THR A 84 11.05 6.36 -9.09
C THR A 84 12.12 5.83 -10.05
N ALA A 85 12.89 6.73 -10.68
CA ALA A 85 13.90 6.38 -11.68
C ALA A 85 14.93 5.37 -11.14
N ASP A 86 15.31 5.51 -9.86
CA ASP A 86 16.27 4.64 -9.18
C ASP A 86 15.62 3.45 -8.45
N TRP A 87 14.30 3.32 -8.53
CA TRP A 87 13.59 2.25 -7.81
C TRP A 87 13.67 0.92 -8.56
N PRO A 88 13.84 -0.19 -7.83
CA PRO A 88 13.91 -1.51 -8.45
C PRO A 88 12.57 -1.91 -9.09
N GLU A 89 12.63 -2.86 -10.03
CA GLU A 89 11.42 -3.44 -10.62
C GLU A 89 10.53 -4.11 -9.57
N SER A 90 11.12 -4.73 -8.56
CA SER A 90 10.41 -5.30 -7.41
C SER A 90 10.97 -4.72 -6.12
N PRO A 91 10.12 -4.26 -5.19
CA PRO A 91 10.59 -3.67 -3.96
C PRO A 91 10.98 -4.73 -2.92
N THR A 92 11.81 -4.30 -1.98
CA THR A 92 12.01 -4.98 -0.70
C THR A 92 10.95 -4.49 0.29
N PHE A 93 10.12 -5.38 0.82
CA PHE A 93 9.10 -5.00 1.80
C PHE A 93 9.72 -4.47 3.09
N GLY A 94 9.21 -3.35 3.57
CA GLY A 94 9.69 -2.64 4.76
C GLY A 94 10.80 -1.63 4.48
N GLU A 95 11.41 -1.68 3.30
CA GLU A 95 12.39 -0.69 2.86
C GLU A 95 11.70 0.63 2.49
N CYS A 96 12.36 1.75 2.84
CA CYS A 96 11.86 3.09 2.58
C CYS A 96 12.45 3.62 1.27
N TYR A 97 11.57 3.82 0.30
CA TYR A 97 11.83 4.40 -1.01
C TYR A 97 11.30 5.83 -1.00
N LYS A 98 12.09 6.78 -0.49
CA LYS A 98 11.72 8.20 -0.56
C LYS A 98 11.95 8.70 -1.98
N SER A 99 10.98 9.42 -2.53
CA SER A 99 11.22 10.20 -3.73
C SER A 99 12.28 11.25 -3.44
N SER A 100 13.21 11.46 -4.37
CA SER A 100 14.37 12.36 -4.24
C SER A 100 13.99 13.86 -4.17
N GLY A 101 12.75 14.17 -3.82
CA GLY A 101 12.08 15.45 -4.06
C GLY A 101 11.45 16.11 -2.84
N GLU A 102 12.00 15.99 -1.63
CA GLU A 102 11.78 17.00 -0.60
C GLU A 102 13.00 17.11 0.36
N PRO A 103 13.44 18.34 0.70
CA PRO A 103 14.66 18.59 1.45
C PRO A 103 14.51 18.25 2.93
N ALA A 104 15.68 18.02 3.56
CA ALA A 104 15.85 17.84 5.00
C ALA A 104 15.23 18.95 5.86
#